data_AF-U7QAA4-F1
#
_entry.id   AF-U7QAA4-F1
#
_cell.length_a   1.000
_cell.length_b   1.000
_cell.length_c   1.000
_cell.angle_alpha   90.00
_cell.angle_beta   90.00
_cell.angle_gamma   90.00
#
_symmetry.space_group_name_H-M   'P 1'
#
loop_
_entity.id
_entity.type
_entity.pdbx_description
1 polymer ?
#
loop_
_entity_poly.entity_id
_entity_poly.type
_entity_poly.pdbx_seq_one_letter_code
_entity_poly.pdbx_strand_id
1 'polypeptide(L)' 'MVSNLYIAAVDSDSGKSLVLLGIMELLSKRIGRLGVFRPIIHRRDQPDPDIELIRSRYQL' A
#
# COMPACT_ATOMS: atom_id res chain seq x y z
N MET A 1 1.57 -18.53 10.56
CA MET A 1 0.31 -18.08 9.93
C MET A 1 0.64 -16.86 9.10
N VAL A 2 0.17 -16.78 7.85
CA VAL A 2 0.44 -15.64 6.97
C VAL A 2 -0.76 -14.71 7.02
N SER A 3 -0.55 -13.44 7.35
CA SER A 3 -1.60 -12.42 7.45
C SER A 3 -1.51 -11.48 6.25
N ASN A 4 -2.28 -11.78 5.21
CA ASN A 4 -2.34 -10.97 3.99
C ASN A 4 -3.68 -10.23 3.91
N LEU A 5 -3.63 -8.97 3.50
CA LEU A 5 -4.82 -8.18 3.20
C LEU A 5 -4.78 -7.70 1.76
N TYR A 6 -5.86 -7.95 1.03
CA TYR A 6 -6.02 -7.52 -0.35
C TYR A 6 -7.02 -6.36 -0.42
N ILE A 7 -6.62 -5.29 -1.11
CA ILE A 7 -7.47 -4.12 -1.37
C ILE A 7 -7.76 -4.10 -2.87
N ALA A 8 -9.04 -4.20 -3.23
CA ALA A 8 -9.52 -4.18 -4.61
C ALA A 8 -10.71 -3.23 -4.73
N ALA A 9 -10.94 -2.71 -5.93
CA ALA A 9 -12.12 -1.93 -6.26
C ALA A 9 -12.29 -1.88 -7.78
N VAL A 10 -13.53 -1.61 -8.21
CA VAL A 10 -14.02 -1.81 -9.58
C VAL A 10 -13.29 -0.94 -10.60
N ASP A 11 -13.02 0.33 -10.27
CA ASP A 11 -12.46 1.29 -11.21
C ASP A 11 -11.11 1.87 -10.75
N SER A 12 -10.36 2.46 -11.68
CA SER A 12 -9.25 3.35 -11.34
C SER A 12 -9.73 4.56 -10.54
N ASP A 13 -8.83 5.19 -9.76
CA ASP A 13 -9.13 6.38 -8.96
C ASP A 13 -10.24 6.22 -7.90
N SER A 14 -10.58 4.98 -7.56
CA SER A 14 -11.63 4.66 -6.58
C SER A 14 -11.20 4.85 -5.11
N GLY A 15 -10.17 5.64 -4.84
CA GLY A 15 -9.65 5.87 -3.48
C GLY A 15 -8.89 4.70 -2.84
N LYS A 16 -8.51 3.66 -3.59
CA LYS A 16 -7.76 2.48 -3.05
C LYS A 16 -6.49 2.88 -2.30
N SER A 17 -5.77 3.89 -2.77
CA SER A 17 -4.54 4.40 -2.14
C SER A 17 -4.80 5.03 -0.77
N LEU A 18 -5.94 5.72 -0.61
CA LEU A 18 -6.34 6.29 0.67
C LEU A 18 -6.71 5.20 1.68
N VAL A 19 -7.42 4.16 1.22
CA VAL A 19 -7.73 2.99 2.05
C VAL A 19 -6.45 2.29 2.48
N LEU A 20 -5.50 2.06 1.56
CA LEU A 20 -4.19 1.49 1.87
C LEU A 20 -3.47 2.29 2.95
N LEU A 21 -3.41 3.62 2.81
CA LEU A 21 -2.77 4.49 3.80
C LEU A 21 -3.45 4.37 5.17
N GLY A 22 -4.78 4.43 5.24
CA GLY A 22 -5.52 4.30 6.48
C GLY A 22 -5.27 2.96 7.19
N ILE A 23 -5.18 1.87 6.42
CA ILE A 23 -4.86 0.56 7.00
C ILE A 23 -3.42 0.50 7.49
N MET A 24 -2.47 1.03 6.73
CA MET A 24 -1.06 1.08 7.15
C MET A 24 -0.91 1.92 8.44
N GLU A 25 -1.62 3.03 8.59
CA GLU A 25 -1.67 3.82 9.84
C GLU A 25 -2.20 3.01 11.02
N LEU A 26 -3.30 2.28 10.84
CA LEU A 26 -3.91 1.49 11.91
C LEU A 26 -3.03 0.32 12.34
N LEU A 27 -2.37 -0.34 11.38
CA LEU A 27 -1.57 -1.54 11.63
C LEU A 27 -0.14 -1.22 12.07
N SER A 28 0.46 -0.12 11.63
CA SER A 28 1.85 0.26 11.96
C SER A 28 2.11 0.37 13.46
N LYS A 29 1.09 0.71 14.25
CA LYS A 29 1.17 0.78 15.72
C LYS A 29 1.00 -0.57 16.43
N ARG A 30 0.58 -1.61 15.70
CA ARG A 30 0.16 -2.90 16.25
C ARG A 30 0.99 -4.08 15.74
N ILE A 31 1.59 -3.96 14.55
CA ILE A 31 2.32 -5.03 13.87
C ILE A 31 3.76 -4.57 13.63
N GLY A 32 4.74 -5.34 14.13
CA GLY A 32 6.16 -4.97 14.02
C GLY A 32 6.78 -5.13 12.62
N ARG A 33 6.10 -5.81 11.69
CA ARG A 33 6.54 -5.99 10.30
C ARG A 33 5.36 -5.81 9.35
N LEU A 34 5.41 -4.74 8.57
CA LEU A 34 4.45 -4.45 7.51
C LEU A 34 5.17 -4.28 6.18
N GLY A 35 4.46 -4.60 5.12
CA GLY A 35 4.94 -4.42 3.75
C GLY A 35 3.75 -4.22 2.83
N VAL A 36 4.00 -3.57 1.69
CA VAL A 36 3.01 -3.38 0.64
C VAL A 36 3.54 -4.03 -0.63
N PHE A 37 2.65 -4.74 -1.32
CA PHE A 37 2.95 -5.38 -2.59
C PHE A 37 1.90 -4.98 -3.61
N ARG A 38 2.33 -4.28 -4.67
CA ARG A 38 1.50 -3.84 -5.79
C ARG A 38 2.14 -4.31 -7.10
N PRO A 39 1.86 -5.54 -7.56
CA PRO A 39 2.52 -6.12 -8.72
C PRO A 39 2.13 -5.46 -10.06
N ILE A 40 1.00 -4.77 -10.10
CA ILE A 40 0.47 -4.13 -11.29
C ILE A 40 0.49 -2.62 -11.07
N ILE A 41 1.41 -1.96 -11.78
CA ILE A 41 1.63 -0.51 -11.75
C ILE A 41 1.45 0.07 -13.15
N HIS A 42 1.07 1.34 -13.25
CA HIS A 42 0.77 1.99 -14.53
C HIS A 42 2.02 2.27 -15.37
N ARG A 43 3.13 2.65 -14.73
CA ARG A 43 4.39 3.00 -15.36
C ARG A 43 5.51 2.18 -14.72
N ARG A 44 6.35 1.55 -15.52
CA ARG A 44 7.49 0.73 -15.04
C ARG A 44 8.80 1.51 -14.98
N ASP A 45 8.88 2.60 -15.73
CA ASP A 45 10.03 3.50 -15.86
C ASP A 45 10.09 4.56 -14.74
N GLN A 46 9.03 4.69 -13.95
CA GLN A 46 8.91 5.67 -12.87
C GLN A 46 8.48 4.97 -11.58
N PRO A 47 8.92 5.45 -10.40
CA PRO A 47 8.42 4.96 -9.12
C PRO A 47 6.89 5.08 -9.05
N ASP A 48 6.22 4.02 -8.59
CA ASP A 48 4.78 4.07 -8.34
C ASP A 48 4.50 5.01 -7.14
N PRO A 49 3.61 6.00 -7.28
CA PRO A 49 3.42 7.02 -6.26
C PRO A 49 2.87 6.45 -4.95
N ASP A 50 2.05 5.38 -5.01
CA ASP A 50 1.51 4.75 -3.81
C ASP A 50 2.60 3.96 -3.09
N ILE A 51 3.42 3.20 -3.83
CA ILE A 51 4.57 2.50 -3.24
C ILE A 51 5.54 3.50 -2.59
N GLU A 52 5.86 4.60 -3.28
CA GLU A 52 6.82 5.60 -2.80
C GLU A 52 6.30 6.37 -1.58
N LEU A 53 5.00 6.68 -1.54
CA LEU A 53 4.34 7.27 -0.37
C LEU A 53 4.49 6.37 0.85
N ILE A 54 4.20 5.08 0.73
CA ILE A 54 4.30 4.14 1.84
C ILE A 54 5.77 3.95 2.24
N ARG A 55 6.67 3.78 1.27
CA ARG A 55 8.11 3.59 1.50
C ARG A 55 8.69 4.74 2.31
N SER A 56 8.44 5.97 1.88
CA SER A 56 8.92 7.17 2.56
C SER A 56 8.29 7.37 3.94
N ARG A 57 6.99 7.10 4.09
CA ARG A 57 6.26 7.31 5.35
C ARG A 57 6.61 6.31 6.44
N TYR A 58 6.86 5.05 6.10
CA TYR A 58 7.12 3.97 7.05
C TYR A 58 8.56 3.46 7.05
N GLN A 59 9.45 4.11 6.29
CA GLN A 59 10.89 3.78 6.21
C GLN A 59 11.12 2.31 5.81
N LEU A 60 10.36 1.86 4.81
CA LEU A 60 10.49 0.51 4.22
C LEU A 60 11.55 0.44 3.13
#